data_AF-A0A812GFD5-F1
#
_entry.id   AF-A0A812GFD5-F1
#
_cell.length_a   1.000
_cell.length_b   1.000
_cell.length_c   1.000
_cell.angle_alpha   90.00
_cell.angle_beta   90.00
_cell.angle_gamma   90.00
#
_symmetry.space_group_name_H-M   'P 1'
#
loop_
_entity.id
_entity.type
_entity.pdbx_description
1 polymer ?
#
loop_
_entity_poly.entity_id
_entity_poly.type
_entity_poly.pdbx_seq_one_letter_code
_entity_poly.pdbx_strand_id
1 'polypeptide(L)'
;MWVLATGLQARLHHVQCSGKHPRGYVVFANAAIGEIGSTQSVYPASPGTSQPATTTTTTTTTRATTTTSSSLGAWEPVDGGEGRACRGSSRGDNNPQYYQLAQGVMSLEDCQMRCAATAGCRGIEFSRQRCEVWVRPMGIQASIPLAGFTCMRYDGPLVSTTTPAAGTWLPVDGGDGRACRGASRVDNSPDYYTVVAGLVSLDACKAQCQAMTGCKGVEFKIGRCEVWTRPQGIGASIPLSGFTCLSYQSPASSTQSPSTATTTTTATTTEATTTVATTTAPATTAPTSCASAWQQCGGRNHAGPTCCVEGHRCVVDNEWYSQCQPEAAFAQAAAKKRGGRRSRFLGPSFMQSKAKTRSAASTSPTFEKWEL
;
A
#
# COMPACT_ATOMS: atom_id res chain seq x y z
N MET A 1 31.64 54.78 -27.11
CA MET A 1 32.34 53.97 -28.13
C MET A 1 32.19 52.51 -27.71
N TRP A 2 31.48 51.73 -28.53
CA TRP A 2 31.30 50.28 -28.32
C TRP A 2 32.60 49.53 -28.63
N VAL A 3 32.63 48.26 -28.16
CA VAL A 3 33.19 47.07 -28.83
C VAL A 3 34.26 46.29 -28.02
N LEU A 4 33.73 45.21 -27.43
CA LEU A 4 34.19 43.81 -27.42
C LEU A 4 35.46 43.35 -26.67
N ALA A 5 35.18 42.33 -25.85
CA ALA A 5 36.10 41.35 -25.32
C ALA A 5 36.84 40.57 -26.43
N THR A 6 38.14 40.41 -26.22
CA THR A 6 39.01 39.38 -26.82
C THR A 6 39.76 38.77 -25.61
N GLY A 7 39.91 37.47 -25.41
CA GLY A 7 40.07 36.36 -26.33
C GLY A 7 41.34 35.62 -25.87
N LEU A 8 41.25 34.80 -24.81
CA LEU A 8 42.39 34.02 -24.33
C LEU A 8 42.50 32.74 -25.18
N GLN A 9 43.44 32.72 -26.12
CA GLN A 9 43.76 31.55 -26.93
C GLN A 9 44.62 30.57 -26.12
N ALA A 10 44.06 29.41 -25.76
CA ALA A 10 44.83 28.24 -25.39
C ALA A 10 45.16 27.43 -26.64
N ARG A 11 46.45 27.24 -26.91
CA ARG A 11 46.98 26.38 -27.98
C ARG A 11 46.52 24.94 -27.77
N LEU A 12 45.74 24.41 -28.71
CA LEU A 12 45.53 22.97 -28.86
C LEU A 12 46.74 22.39 -29.58
N HIS A 13 47.50 21.52 -28.90
CA HIS A 13 48.43 20.61 -29.57
C HIS A 13 47.60 19.53 -30.29
N HIS A 14 47.76 19.46 -31.61
CA HIS A 14 47.23 18.37 -32.43
C HIS A 14 47.91 17.05 -32.03
N VAL A 15 47.14 16.12 -31.46
CA VAL A 15 47.54 14.72 -31.32
C VAL A 15 47.03 13.97 -32.55
N GLN A 16 47.96 13.47 -33.36
CA GLN A 16 47.66 12.70 -34.56
C GLN A 16 47.55 11.21 -34.20
N CYS A 17 46.33 10.69 -34.13
CA CYS A 17 46.08 9.27 -33.84
C CYS A 17 46.34 8.41 -35.10
N SER A 18 47.43 7.65 -35.12
CA SER A 18 47.63 6.58 -36.11
C SER A 18 46.81 5.36 -35.72
N GLY A 19 45.97 4.90 -36.64
CA GLY A 19 45.03 3.80 -36.44
C GLY A 19 45.71 2.44 -36.32
N LYS A 20 45.48 1.78 -35.18
CA LYS A 20 45.37 0.33 -34.94
C LYS A 20 45.02 0.19 -33.45
N HIS A 21 43.89 -0.43 -33.12
CA HIS A 21 43.32 -0.81 -31.79
C HIS A 21 41.94 -0.16 -31.53
N PRO A 22 40.82 -0.90 -31.70
CA PRO A 22 39.49 -0.30 -31.59
C PRO A 22 38.90 -0.21 -30.17
N ARG A 23 39.61 -0.52 -29.07
CA ARG A 23 39.04 -0.39 -27.68
C ARG A 23 40.07 -0.12 -26.58
N GLY A 24 40.81 0.98 -26.64
CA GLY A 24 41.49 1.55 -25.47
C GLY A 24 40.64 2.66 -24.85
N TYR A 25 40.42 2.64 -23.53
CA TYR A 25 39.78 3.73 -22.80
C TYR A 25 40.81 4.42 -21.90
N VAL A 26 40.76 5.74 -21.84
CA VAL A 26 41.55 6.57 -20.91
C VAL A 26 40.73 6.74 -19.64
N VAL A 27 41.28 6.33 -18.50
CA VAL A 27 40.66 6.54 -17.19
C VAL A 27 41.13 7.91 -16.68
N PHE A 28 40.24 8.90 -16.64
CA PHE A 28 40.47 10.09 -15.83
C PHE A 28 40.14 9.75 -14.38
N ALA A 29 41.16 9.37 -13.61
CA ALA A 29 41.05 9.34 -12.16
C ALA A 29 41.19 10.78 -11.64
N ASN A 30 40.18 11.21 -10.88
CA ASN A 30 40.24 12.28 -9.88
C ASN A 30 40.15 13.73 -10.41
N ALA A 31 38.94 14.14 -10.78
CA ALA A 31 38.52 15.54 -10.67
C ALA A 31 37.40 15.63 -9.62
N ALA A 32 37.75 15.99 -8.39
CA ALA A 32 36.80 16.43 -7.38
C ALA A 32 36.54 17.93 -7.59
N ILE A 33 35.29 18.28 -7.90
CA ILE A 33 34.83 19.68 -7.92
C ILE A 33 34.40 20.01 -6.48
N GLY A 34 35.22 20.78 -5.77
CA GLY A 34 34.93 21.31 -4.44
C GLY A 34 34.53 22.78 -4.50
N GLU A 35 33.73 23.20 -3.51
CA GLU A 35 33.13 24.53 -3.39
C GLU A 35 34.14 25.68 -3.23
N ILE A 36 33.66 26.86 -3.62
CA ILE A 36 34.37 28.13 -3.73
C ILE A 36 34.47 28.78 -2.35
N GLY A 37 35.70 29.14 -1.95
CA GLY A 37 35.94 30.26 -1.02
C GLY A 37 36.29 29.89 0.42
N SER A 38 37.57 29.98 0.75
CA SER A 38 38.03 30.86 1.84
C SER A 38 39.55 31.00 1.77
N THR A 39 39.98 32.25 1.75
CA THR A 39 41.34 32.73 1.62
C THR A 39 42.17 32.39 2.84
N GLN A 40 43.33 31.76 2.65
CA GLN A 40 44.49 32.04 3.50
C GLN A 40 45.75 32.23 2.66
N SER A 41 46.29 33.43 2.84
CA SER A 41 47.50 33.98 2.28
C SER A 41 48.70 33.49 3.09
N VAL A 42 49.72 32.90 2.45
CA VAL A 42 51.10 32.95 2.97
C VAL A 42 52.07 33.05 1.78
N TYR A 43 52.90 34.09 1.83
CA TYR A 43 53.98 34.41 0.89
C TYR A 43 55.13 33.38 0.91
N PRO A 44 56.00 33.36 -0.12
CA PRO A 44 57.00 32.32 -0.32
C PRO A 44 58.33 32.64 0.37
N ALA A 45 59.06 31.60 0.79
CA ALA A 45 60.49 31.70 1.06
C ALA A 45 61.22 30.46 0.50
N SER A 46 62.35 30.76 -0.14
CA SER A 46 63.20 29.90 -0.96
C SER A 46 64.14 28.99 -0.12
N PRO A 47 64.94 28.11 -0.77
CA PRO A 47 65.43 26.86 -0.20
C PRO A 47 66.79 26.99 0.48
N GLY A 48 67.10 26.06 1.37
CA GLY A 48 68.49 25.73 1.67
C GLY A 48 68.74 24.96 2.95
N THR A 49 69.40 23.82 2.77
CA THR A 49 70.35 23.17 3.69
C THR A 49 69.84 22.02 4.57
N SER A 50 70.76 21.09 4.77
CA SER A 50 70.63 19.64 4.92
C SER A 50 70.94 19.12 6.33
N GLN A 51 70.42 17.90 6.61
CA GLN A 51 70.77 16.93 7.68
C GLN A 51 70.20 17.16 9.10
N PRO A 52 70.14 16.12 9.97
CA PRO A 52 69.59 14.78 9.75
C PRO A 52 68.56 14.37 10.84
N ALA A 53 67.79 13.34 10.52
CA ALA A 53 66.98 12.46 11.37
C ALA A 53 66.69 12.89 12.83
N THR A 54 65.45 13.29 13.08
CA THR A 54 64.83 13.15 14.40
C THR A 54 63.47 12.50 14.21
N THR A 55 63.34 11.28 14.73
CA THR A 55 62.13 10.46 14.71
C THR A 55 61.07 11.13 15.58
N THR A 56 60.15 11.87 14.97
CA THR A 56 58.93 12.31 15.62
C THR A 56 57.78 11.47 15.10
N THR A 57 57.32 10.53 15.93
CA THR A 57 56.13 9.71 15.70
C THR A 57 54.91 10.62 15.71
N THR A 58 54.51 11.13 14.55
CA THR A 58 53.23 11.81 14.38
C THR A 58 52.14 10.74 14.28
N THR A 59 51.47 10.50 15.40
CA THR A 59 50.25 9.71 15.46
C THR A 59 49.20 10.39 14.58
N THR A 60 49.12 9.97 13.33
CA THR A 60 48.06 10.40 12.42
C THR A 60 46.81 9.66 12.85
N THR A 61 46.00 10.32 13.67
CA THR A 61 44.63 9.91 13.94
C THR A 61 43.86 10.02 12.62
N THR A 62 43.86 8.93 11.84
CA THR A 62 42.94 8.77 10.72
C THR A 62 41.54 8.73 11.34
N ARG A 63 40.86 9.88 11.33
CA ARG A 63 39.44 9.98 11.64
C ARG A 63 38.73 9.10 10.62
N ALA A 64 38.40 7.88 11.04
CA ALA A 64 37.48 7.02 10.31
C ALA A 64 36.25 7.88 10.05
N THR A 65 36.07 8.25 8.79
CA THR A 65 34.84 8.89 8.35
C THR A 65 33.85 7.73 8.32
N THR A 66 33.20 7.52 9.47
CA THR A 66 32.07 6.64 9.58
C THR A 66 31.00 7.24 8.69
N THR A 67 30.97 6.80 7.44
CA THR A 67 29.84 7.02 6.56
C THR A 67 28.68 6.31 7.25
N THR A 68 27.86 7.08 7.95
CA THR A 68 26.57 6.66 8.48
C THR A 68 25.67 6.40 7.28
N SER A 69 25.86 5.24 6.65
CA SER A 69 24.93 4.69 5.69
C SER A 69 23.74 4.19 6.48
N SER A 70 22.66 4.97 6.43
CA SER A 70 21.34 4.65 6.98
C SER A 70 20.95 3.22 6.62
N SER A 71 20.98 2.33 7.60
CA SER A 71 20.75 0.89 7.43
C SER A 71 19.25 0.60 7.30
N LEU A 72 18.76 0.63 6.06
CA LEU A 72 17.52 -0.04 5.67
C LEU A 72 17.82 -1.54 5.47
N GLY A 73 17.76 -2.32 6.54
CA GLY A 73 17.99 -3.78 6.53
C GLY A 73 19.46 -4.19 6.36
N ALA A 74 19.96 -5.07 7.22
CA ALA A 74 21.36 -5.53 7.12
C ALA A 74 21.47 -6.62 6.04
N TRP A 75 22.06 -6.25 4.90
CA TRP A 75 22.40 -7.17 3.83
C TRP A 75 23.82 -7.69 4.02
N GLU A 76 23.99 -9.01 4.16
CA GLU A 76 25.30 -9.63 4.33
C GLU A 76 25.70 -10.41 3.06
N PRO A 77 26.81 -10.07 2.39
CA PRO A 77 27.28 -10.80 1.22
C PRO A 77 27.79 -12.19 1.61
N VAL A 78 27.25 -13.25 1.00
CA VAL A 78 27.68 -14.63 1.28
C VAL A 78 28.95 -14.94 0.50
N ASP A 79 30.05 -15.26 1.19
CA ASP A 79 31.36 -15.55 0.58
C ASP A 79 31.85 -14.43 -0.37
N GLY A 80 31.63 -13.16 0.01
CA GLY A 80 31.99 -11.98 -0.80
C GLY A 80 30.88 -11.50 -1.74
N GLY A 81 29.79 -12.26 -1.88
CA GLY A 81 28.54 -11.83 -2.53
C GLY A 81 28.58 -11.82 -4.06
N GLU A 82 29.57 -11.17 -4.67
CA GLU A 82 29.72 -11.11 -6.13
C GLU A 82 30.29 -12.41 -6.71
N GLY A 83 29.73 -12.88 -7.83
CA GLY A 83 30.16 -14.11 -8.48
C GLY A 83 29.79 -15.35 -7.67
N ARG A 84 28.67 -15.30 -6.92
CA ARG A 84 28.20 -16.36 -6.03
C ARG A 84 26.75 -16.72 -6.34
N ALA A 85 26.48 -18.02 -6.45
CA ALA A 85 25.13 -18.57 -6.45
C ALA A 85 24.81 -19.17 -5.07
N CYS A 86 23.64 -18.81 -4.54
CA CYS A 86 23.18 -19.20 -3.21
C CYS A 86 22.79 -20.66 -3.13
N ARG A 87 23.03 -21.26 -1.96
CA ARG A 87 22.67 -22.65 -1.67
C ARG A 87 22.06 -22.75 -0.28
N GLY A 88 21.27 -23.81 -0.09
CA GLY A 88 20.66 -24.14 1.19
C GLY A 88 21.70 -24.64 2.21
N SER A 89 21.47 -25.83 2.75
CA SER A 89 22.27 -26.43 3.84
C SER A 89 23.70 -26.82 3.45
N SER A 90 23.98 -27.00 2.16
CA SER A 90 25.30 -27.41 1.65
C SER A 90 25.55 -26.84 0.26
N ARG A 91 26.77 -26.93 -0.25
CA ARG A 91 27.13 -26.44 -1.60
C ARG A 91 26.33 -27.11 -2.74
N GLY A 92 25.80 -28.33 -2.52
CA GLY A 92 24.97 -29.05 -3.49
C GLY A 92 23.47 -28.79 -3.35
N ASP A 93 23.04 -28.06 -2.32
CA ASP A 93 21.63 -27.90 -1.98
C ASP A 93 21.00 -26.74 -2.78
N ASN A 94 20.45 -27.06 -3.95
CA ASN A 94 19.85 -26.11 -4.90
C ASN A 94 18.33 -26.36 -5.10
N ASN A 95 17.62 -26.68 -4.02
CA ASN A 95 16.19 -26.99 -4.10
C ASN A 95 15.34 -25.74 -4.40
N PRO A 96 14.56 -25.73 -5.50
CA PRO A 96 13.72 -24.58 -5.87
C PRO A 96 12.60 -24.27 -4.88
N GLN A 97 12.25 -25.18 -3.96
CA GLN A 97 11.26 -24.92 -2.92
C GLN A 97 11.72 -23.89 -1.89
N TYR A 98 13.01 -23.55 -1.84
CA TYR A 98 13.55 -22.65 -0.84
C TYR A 98 13.44 -21.18 -1.20
N TYR A 99 13.07 -20.88 -2.46
CA TYR A 99 13.02 -19.53 -2.96
C TYR A 99 11.83 -19.31 -3.89
N GLN A 100 11.42 -18.05 -3.96
CA GLN A 100 10.44 -17.57 -4.94
C GLN A 100 11.21 -16.95 -6.10
N LEU A 101 10.93 -17.40 -7.33
CA LEU A 101 11.63 -16.94 -8.51
C LEU A 101 10.88 -15.76 -9.15
N ALA A 102 11.54 -14.60 -9.23
CA ALA A 102 11.06 -13.43 -9.96
C ALA A 102 11.86 -13.23 -11.26
N GLN A 103 11.13 -13.08 -12.36
CA GLN A 103 11.68 -12.80 -13.69
C GLN A 103 11.61 -11.30 -14.01
N GLY A 104 12.40 -10.83 -14.97
CA GLY A 104 12.36 -9.43 -15.42
C GLY A 104 13.04 -8.45 -14.48
N VAL A 105 13.77 -8.94 -13.46
CA VAL A 105 14.42 -8.08 -12.46
C VAL A 105 15.75 -7.56 -13.01
N MET A 106 15.87 -6.25 -13.17
CA MET A 106 16.98 -5.63 -13.90
C MET A 106 18.13 -5.20 -12.99
N SER A 107 17.88 -4.96 -11.71
CA SER A 107 18.87 -4.47 -10.75
C SER A 107 18.90 -5.29 -9.46
N LEU A 108 20.07 -5.28 -8.80
CA LEU A 108 20.24 -5.88 -7.49
C LEU A 108 19.30 -5.23 -6.47
N GLU A 109 19.16 -3.90 -6.53
CA GLU A 109 18.29 -3.12 -5.65
C GLU A 109 16.82 -3.51 -5.80
N ASP A 110 16.32 -3.75 -7.02
CA ASP A 110 14.97 -4.29 -7.23
C ASP A 110 14.78 -5.67 -6.61
N CYS A 111 15.81 -6.52 -6.66
CA CYS A 111 15.78 -7.84 -6.04
C CYS A 111 15.78 -7.73 -4.49
N GLN A 112 16.57 -6.80 -3.95
CA GLN A 112 16.59 -6.48 -2.53
C GLN A 112 15.24 -5.94 -2.04
N MET A 113 14.63 -4.99 -2.76
CA MET A 113 13.31 -4.44 -2.44
C MET A 113 12.23 -5.52 -2.45
N ARG A 114 12.28 -6.45 -3.42
CA ARG A 114 11.36 -7.61 -3.46
C ARG A 114 11.49 -8.50 -2.24
N CYS A 115 12.72 -8.82 -1.83
CA CYS A 115 12.95 -9.59 -0.61
C CYS A 115 12.49 -8.84 0.64
N ALA A 116 12.78 -7.54 0.76
CA ALA A 116 12.31 -6.72 1.88
C ALA A 116 10.78 -6.68 1.98
N ALA A 117 10.07 -6.74 0.85
CA ALA A 117 8.60 -6.84 0.79
C ALA A 117 8.05 -8.26 0.93
N THR A 118 8.90 -9.30 0.90
CA THR A 118 8.47 -10.71 0.96
C THR A 118 8.55 -11.22 2.39
N ALA A 119 7.40 -11.61 2.94
CA ALA A 119 7.33 -12.20 4.27
C ALA A 119 8.22 -13.45 4.37
N GLY A 120 9.06 -13.50 5.41
CA GLY A 120 9.98 -14.62 5.63
C GLY A 120 11.21 -14.65 4.73
N CYS A 121 11.47 -13.59 3.93
CA CYS A 121 12.71 -13.51 3.18
C CYS A 121 13.93 -13.56 4.11
N ARG A 122 14.92 -14.38 3.74
CA ARG A 122 16.21 -14.57 4.41
C ARG A 122 17.40 -14.22 3.51
N GLY A 123 17.16 -13.80 2.28
CA GLY A 123 18.20 -13.40 1.34
C GLY A 123 17.79 -13.49 -0.11
N ILE A 124 18.72 -13.18 -1.01
CA ILE A 124 18.51 -13.18 -2.45
C ILE A 124 19.67 -13.83 -3.19
N GLU A 125 19.35 -14.45 -4.33
CA GLU A 125 20.27 -14.68 -5.44
C GLU A 125 19.84 -13.80 -6.62
N PHE A 126 20.71 -12.91 -7.08
CA PHE A 126 20.40 -12.00 -8.18
C PHE A 126 21.28 -12.28 -9.40
N SER A 127 20.67 -12.32 -10.57
CA SER A 127 21.31 -12.16 -11.87
C SER A 127 20.47 -11.22 -12.74
N ARG A 128 21.02 -10.66 -13.81
CA ARG A 128 20.21 -9.82 -14.72
C ARG A 128 19.04 -10.64 -15.26
N GLN A 129 17.84 -10.11 -15.15
CA GLN A 129 16.55 -10.73 -15.48
C GLN A 129 16.01 -11.77 -14.48
N ARG A 130 16.76 -12.15 -13.44
CA ARG A 130 16.38 -13.25 -12.55
C ARG A 130 16.72 -12.93 -11.09
N CYS A 131 15.73 -13.05 -10.21
CA CYS A 131 15.89 -12.85 -8.77
C CYS A 131 15.27 -14.04 -8.03
N GLU A 132 16.05 -14.75 -7.22
CA GLU A 132 15.56 -15.76 -6.29
C GLU A 132 15.44 -15.13 -4.91
N VAL A 133 14.23 -15.08 -4.38
CA VAL A 133 13.94 -14.58 -3.04
C VAL A 133 13.88 -15.76 -2.08
N TRP A 134 14.91 -15.96 -1.27
CA TRP A 134 15.05 -17.12 -0.38
C TRP A 134 14.16 -16.97 0.84
N VAL A 135 13.21 -17.89 1.04
CA VAL A 135 12.20 -17.86 2.11
C VAL A 135 12.26 -19.05 3.07
N ARG A 136 13.24 -19.94 2.89
CA ARG A 136 13.49 -21.05 3.81
C ARG A 136 13.83 -20.52 5.22
N PRO A 137 13.32 -21.13 6.31
CA PRO A 137 13.54 -20.63 7.68
C PRO A 137 15.00 -20.40 8.08
N MET A 138 15.91 -21.30 7.68
CA MET A 138 17.35 -21.22 7.95
C MET A 138 18.14 -20.42 6.89
N GLY A 139 17.44 -19.87 5.88
CA GLY A 139 18.02 -19.05 4.83
C GLY A 139 19.10 -19.75 3.99
N ILE A 140 20.02 -18.94 3.50
CA ILE A 140 21.18 -19.32 2.69
C ILE A 140 22.32 -19.72 3.64
N GLN A 141 22.79 -20.97 3.57
CA GLN A 141 23.87 -21.44 4.46
C GLN A 141 25.17 -21.77 3.71
N ALA A 142 25.11 -21.85 2.38
CA ALA A 142 26.28 -22.03 1.53
C ALA A 142 26.13 -21.22 0.24
N SER A 143 27.22 -21.08 -0.50
CA SER A 143 27.18 -20.62 -1.88
C SER A 143 28.25 -21.33 -2.70
N ILE A 144 28.15 -21.24 -4.03
CA ILE A 144 29.20 -21.73 -4.94
C ILE A 144 29.67 -20.58 -5.85
N PRO A 145 30.93 -20.60 -6.33
CA PRO A 145 31.39 -19.65 -7.33
C PRO A 145 30.58 -19.80 -8.63
N LEU A 146 29.94 -18.73 -9.07
CA LEU A 146 29.26 -18.64 -10.36
C LEU A 146 29.22 -17.18 -10.85
N ALA A 147 29.93 -16.90 -11.94
CA ALA A 147 30.04 -15.55 -12.48
C ALA A 147 28.66 -15.01 -12.95
N GLY A 148 28.41 -13.73 -12.69
CA GLY A 148 27.14 -13.07 -13.08
C GLY A 148 25.99 -13.26 -12.10
N PHE A 149 26.25 -13.86 -10.94
CA PHE A 149 25.30 -14.02 -9.83
C PHE A 149 25.78 -13.27 -8.60
N THR A 150 24.84 -12.78 -7.81
CA THR A 150 25.09 -12.12 -6.52
C THR A 150 24.30 -12.82 -5.43
N CYS A 151 24.97 -13.28 -4.38
CA CYS A 151 24.33 -13.97 -3.26
C CYS A 151 24.41 -13.14 -1.97
N MET A 152 23.26 -12.81 -1.38
CA MET A 152 23.19 -12.00 -0.16
C MET A 152 22.19 -12.58 0.84
N ARG A 153 22.57 -12.61 2.12
CA ARG A 153 21.64 -12.83 3.24
C ARG A 153 20.94 -11.54 3.59
N TYR A 154 19.72 -11.69 4.07
CA TYR A 154 18.90 -10.61 4.58
C TYR A 154 18.50 -10.95 6.01
N ASP A 155 19.04 -10.20 6.96
CA ASP A 155 18.69 -10.34 8.38
C ASP A 155 17.40 -9.57 8.73
N GLY A 156 16.75 -8.97 7.74
CA GLY A 156 15.64 -8.05 7.96
C GLY A 156 16.11 -6.67 8.41
N PRO A 157 15.19 -5.74 8.68
CA PRO A 157 15.51 -4.64 9.59
C PRO A 157 16.01 -5.27 10.91
N LEU A 158 17.20 -4.85 11.36
CA LEU A 158 17.77 -5.26 12.64
C LEU A 158 16.82 -4.87 13.78
N VAL A 159 15.81 -5.69 14.04
CA VAL A 159 15.17 -5.76 15.34
C VAL A 159 16.16 -6.51 16.19
N SER A 160 17.00 -5.73 16.88
CA SER A 160 17.75 -6.20 18.05
C SER A 160 16.83 -7.10 18.86
N THR A 161 17.26 -8.33 19.08
CA THR A 161 16.55 -9.46 19.68
C THR A 161 16.24 -9.25 21.17
N THR A 162 15.59 -8.14 21.48
CA THR A 162 14.72 -7.99 22.64
C THR A 162 13.30 -7.85 22.12
N THR A 163 12.86 -8.78 21.27
CA THR A 163 11.48 -8.82 20.77
C THR A 163 10.56 -8.93 21.98
N PRO A 164 9.81 -7.87 22.36
CA PRO A 164 8.61 -8.09 23.14
C PRO A 164 7.75 -8.98 22.24
N ALA A 165 7.18 -10.06 22.78
CA ALA A 165 6.38 -10.99 21.98
C ALA A 165 5.49 -10.20 20.99
N ALA A 166 5.42 -10.58 19.73
CA ALA A 166 4.56 -9.86 18.79
C ALA A 166 3.12 -10.15 19.23
N GLY A 167 2.34 -9.12 19.59
CA GLY A 167 0.95 -9.34 19.98
C GLY A 167 0.13 -9.93 18.83
N THR A 168 -0.97 -10.57 19.17
CA THR A 168 -1.81 -11.29 18.20
C THR A 168 -2.86 -10.37 17.60
N TRP A 169 -3.05 -10.43 16.28
CA TRP A 169 -4.11 -9.72 15.56
C TRP A 169 -5.28 -10.66 15.25
N LEU A 170 -6.50 -10.26 15.61
CA LEU A 170 -7.70 -11.05 15.33
C LEU A 170 -8.69 -10.23 14.47
N PRO A 171 -9.21 -10.80 13.38
CA PRO A 171 -10.21 -10.13 12.56
C PRO A 171 -11.54 -10.03 13.32
N VAL A 172 -12.10 -8.82 13.43
CA VAL A 172 -13.42 -8.62 14.03
C VAL A 172 -14.48 -8.88 12.96
N ASP A 173 -15.32 -9.89 13.17
CA ASP A 173 -16.35 -10.33 12.21
C ASP A 173 -15.79 -10.60 10.79
N GLY A 174 -14.61 -11.22 10.68
CA GLY A 174 -13.93 -11.51 9.40
C GLY A 174 -12.98 -10.42 8.93
N GLY A 175 -13.00 -9.24 9.56
CA GLY A 175 -11.99 -8.19 9.42
C GLY A 175 -12.10 -7.36 8.14
N ASP A 176 -12.13 -7.99 6.97
CA ASP A 176 -12.27 -7.29 5.68
C ASP A 176 -13.71 -6.82 5.41
N GLY A 177 -13.85 -5.61 4.89
CA GLY A 177 -15.15 -4.98 4.68
C GLY A 177 -15.88 -4.65 5.97
N ARG A 178 -15.14 -4.33 7.05
CA ARG A 178 -15.67 -4.07 8.39
C ARG A 178 -15.18 -2.73 8.95
N ALA A 179 -16.09 -1.95 9.52
CA ALA A 179 -15.79 -0.77 10.33
C ALA A 179 -15.97 -1.09 11.82
N CYS A 180 -14.99 -0.73 12.64
CA CYS A 180 -14.92 -1.06 14.05
C CYS A 180 -15.95 -0.27 14.87
N ARG A 181 -16.47 -0.88 15.93
CA ARG A 181 -17.41 -0.28 16.86
C ARG A 181 -17.04 -0.62 18.31
N GLY A 182 -17.53 0.19 19.24
CA GLY A 182 -17.37 -0.01 20.68
C GLY A 182 -18.17 -1.21 21.19
N ALA A 183 -19.00 -1.01 22.21
CA ALA A 183 -19.75 -2.10 22.85
C ALA A 183 -20.83 -2.74 21.97
N SER A 184 -21.32 -2.03 20.94
CA SER A 184 -22.39 -2.50 20.07
C SER A 184 -22.23 -1.94 18.66
N ARG A 185 -23.02 -2.45 17.70
CA ARG A 185 -22.96 -2.04 16.28
C ARG A 185 -23.25 -0.55 16.05
N VAL A 186 -23.96 0.11 16.97
CA VAL A 186 -24.30 1.54 16.90
C VAL A 186 -23.37 2.42 17.73
N ASP A 187 -22.45 1.83 18.50
CA ASP A 187 -21.51 2.55 19.36
C ASP A 187 -20.30 3.03 18.56
N ASN A 188 -20.39 4.24 18.02
CA ASN A 188 -19.39 4.85 17.13
C ASN A 188 -18.75 6.11 17.75
N SER A 189 -18.42 6.06 19.05
CA SER A 189 -17.80 7.22 19.71
C SER A 189 -16.36 7.47 19.19
N PRO A 190 -16.01 8.72 18.84
CA PRO A 190 -14.63 9.07 18.47
C PRO A 190 -13.64 9.00 19.64
N ASP A 191 -14.11 8.98 20.89
CA ASP A 191 -13.24 8.92 22.08
C ASP A 191 -12.51 7.57 22.22
N TYR A 192 -12.92 6.56 21.44
CA TYR A 192 -12.37 5.21 21.51
C TYR A 192 -11.11 5.01 20.68
N TYR A 193 -10.79 5.97 19.80
CA TYR A 193 -9.71 5.83 18.85
C TYR A 193 -9.02 7.16 18.56
N THR A 194 -7.81 7.06 18.02
CA THR A 194 -7.09 8.20 17.46
C THR A 194 -6.92 8.01 15.96
N VAL A 195 -7.08 9.07 15.17
CA VAL A 195 -6.96 8.99 13.71
C VAL A 195 -5.54 9.36 13.29
N VAL A 196 -4.87 8.43 12.61
CA VAL A 196 -3.58 8.64 11.93
C VAL A 196 -3.83 8.76 10.43
N ALA A 197 -3.55 9.94 9.88
CA ALA A 197 -3.74 10.25 8.47
C ALA A 197 -2.53 9.82 7.61
N GLY A 198 -2.76 9.58 6.32
CA GLY A 198 -1.69 9.40 5.33
C GLY A 198 -1.08 8.01 5.25
N LEU A 199 -1.55 7.05 6.07
CA LEU A 199 -1.10 5.67 5.98
C LEU A 199 -1.74 4.96 4.78
N VAL A 200 -0.90 4.40 3.92
CA VAL A 200 -1.33 3.72 2.68
C VAL A 200 -1.41 2.21 2.80
N SER A 201 -0.92 1.63 3.92
CA SER A 201 -0.93 0.19 4.14
C SER A 201 -1.48 -0.19 5.52
N LEU A 202 -2.17 -1.33 5.54
CA LEU A 202 -2.69 -1.95 6.77
C LEU A 202 -1.56 -2.24 7.75
N ASP A 203 -0.41 -2.69 7.26
CA ASP A 203 0.73 -3.01 8.13
C ASP A 203 1.37 -1.77 8.75
N ALA A 204 1.38 -0.61 8.06
CA ALA A 204 1.77 0.65 8.68
C ALA A 204 0.79 1.09 9.78
N CYS A 205 -0.51 0.84 9.58
CA CYS A 205 -1.54 1.10 10.59
C CYS A 205 -1.39 0.19 11.82
N LYS A 206 -1.11 -1.11 11.60
CA LYS A 206 -0.78 -2.06 12.69
C LYS A 206 0.47 -1.64 13.46
N ALA A 207 1.52 -1.19 12.78
CA ALA A 207 2.75 -0.72 13.42
C ALA A 207 2.51 0.50 14.31
N GLN A 208 1.66 1.45 13.87
CA GLN A 208 1.26 2.59 14.70
C GLN A 208 0.51 2.17 15.96
N CYS A 209 -0.42 1.22 15.84
CA CYS A 209 -1.09 0.63 17.00
C CYS A 209 -0.11 -0.06 17.95
N GLN A 210 0.83 -0.85 17.44
CA GLN A 210 1.82 -1.55 18.26
C GLN A 210 2.78 -0.61 18.99
N ALA A 211 3.06 0.56 18.41
CA ALA A 211 3.83 1.62 19.03
C ALA A 211 3.04 2.40 20.10
N MET A 212 1.70 2.34 20.06
CA MET A 212 0.83 3.07 20.98
C MET A 212 0.47 2.23 22.20
N THR A 213 0.85 2.72 23.38
CA THR A 213 0.45 2.13 24.66
C THR A 213 -1.07 2.07 24.77
N GLY A 214 -1.60 0.91 25.13
CA GLY A 214 -3.04 0.71 25.31
C GLY A 214 -3.82 0.43 24.03
N CYS A 215 -3.14 0.30 22.87
CA CYS A 215 -3.83 -0.08 21.65
C CYS A 215 -4.54 -1.44 21.81
N LYS A 216 -5.79 -1.49 21.34
CA LYS A 216 -6.68 -2.64 21.32
C LYS A 216 -7.07 -3.09 19.92
N GLY A 217 -6.66 -2.37 18.88
CA GLY A 217 -6.98 -2.73 17.50
C GLY A 217 -6.87 -1.56 16.53
N VAL A 218 -7.21 -1.81 15.27
CA VAL A 218 -7.23 -0.81 14.21
C VAL A 218 -8.47 -0.92 13.32
N GLU A 219 -8.95 0.23 12.86
CA GLU A 219 -9.78 0.35 11.66
C GLU A 219 -8.93 0.98 10.56
N PHE A 220 -8.78 0.31 9.41
CA PHE A 220 -7.94 0.80 8.32
C PHE A 220 -8.73 1.01 7.04
N LYS A 221 -8.50 2.16 6.39
CA LYS A 221 -8.79 2.43 4.98
C LYS A 221 -7.57 3.12 4.39
N ILE A 222 -7.32 2.94 3.09
CA ILE A 222 -6.23 3.68 2.41
C ILE A 222 -6.36 5.18 2.69
N GLY A 223 -5.31 5.76 3.27
CA GLY A 223 -5.20 7.17 3.67
C GLY A 223 -5.69 7.49 5.09
N ARG A 224 -6.31 6.55 5.81
CA ARG A 224 -6.88 6.76 7.15
C ARG A 224 -6.80 5.51 8.04
N CYS A 225 -6.14 5.64 9.18
CA CYS A 225 -6.04 4.60 10.21
C CYS A 225 -6.68 5.12 11.50
N GLU A 226 -7.61 4.37 12.09
CA GLU A 226 -8.04 4.58 13.46
C GLU A 226 -7.30 3.59 14.36
N VAL A 227 -6.56 4.10 15.34
CA VAL A 227 -5.92 3.29 16.38
C VAL A 227 -6.83 3.27 17.60
N TRP A 228 -7.43 2.11 17.87
CA TRP A 228 -8.41 1.93 18.94
C TRP A 228 -7.73 1.76 20.30
N THR A 229 -8.10 2.56 21.28
CA THR A 229 -7.51 2.60 22.64
C THR A 229 -8.54 2.43 23.76
N ARG A 230 -9.83 2.26 23.40
CA ARG A 230 -10.90 1.95 24.36
C ARG A 230 -10.51 0.78 25.27
N PRO A 231 -10.58 0.89 26.61
CA PRO A 231 -10.07 -0.15 27.53
C PRO A 231 -10.64 -1.55 27.30
N GLN A 232 -11.93 -1.65 26.97
CA GLN A 232 -12.62 -2.92 26.68
C GLN A 232 -12.47 -3.37 25.22
N GLY A 233 -11.69 -2.64 24.41
CA GLY A 233 -11.40 -2.94 23.01
C GLY A 233 -12.58 -2.71 22.06
N ILE A 234 -12.46 -3.33 20.89
CA ILE A 234 -13.48 -3.35 19.85
C ILE A 234 -14.46 -4.47 20.19
N GLY A 235 -15.73 -4.13 20.43
CA GLY A 235 -16.77 -5.08 20.84
C GLY A 235 -17.73 -5.47 19.71
N ALA A 236 -17.74 -4.72 18.60
CA ALA A 236 -18.56 -5.01 17.44
C ALA A 236 -17.93 -4.42 16.17
N SER A 237 -18.48 -4.79 15.02
CA SER A 237 -18.23 -4.07 13.78
C SER A 237 -19.49 -4.01 12.91
N ILE A 238 -19.48 -3.16 11.88
CA ILE A 238 -20.54 -3.12 10.86
C ILE A 238 -19.95 -3.40 9.47
N PRO A 239 -20.73 -3.95 8.53
CA PRO A 239 -20.29 -4.07 7.15
C PRO A 239 -20.02 -2.68 6.55
N LEU A 240 -18.80 -2.45 6.07
CA LEU A 240 -18.42 -1.25 5.32
C LEU A 240 -17.28 -1.57 4.37
N SER A 241 -17.57 -1.56 3.07
CA SER A 241 -16.59 -1.92 2.03
C SER A 241 -15.40 -0.96 2.00
N GLY A 242 -14.19 -1.51 1.84
CA GLY A 242 -12.94 -0.75 1.80
C GLY A 242 -12.36 -0.39 3.17
N PHE A 243 -12.93 -0.94 4.25
CA PHE A 243 -12.42 -0.83 5.62
C PHE A 243 -12.00 -2.20 6.15
N THR A 244 -10.99 -2.22 7.00
CA THR A 244 -10.53 -3.42 7.70
C THR A 244 -10.55 -3.19 9.20
N CYS A 245 -11.26 -4.05 9.95
CA CYS A 245 -11.34 -3.97 11.41
C CYS A 245 -10.62 -5.15 12.09
N LEU A 246 -9.56 -4.86 12.84
CA LEU A 246 -8.76 -5.87 13.55
C LEU A 246 -8.64 -5.52 15.03
N SER A 247 -8.78 -6.50 15.92
CA SER A 247 -8.41 -6.35 17.33
C SER A 247 -6.96 -6.79 17.57
N TYR A 248 -6.32 -6.18 18.57
CA TYR A 248 -4.94 -6.43 18.95
C TYR A 248 -4.87 -6.91 20.39
N GLN A 249 -4.29 -8.08 20.59
CA GLN A 249 -3.98 -8.62 21.91
C GLN A 249 -2.50 -8.41 22.17
N SER A 250 -2.19 -7.46 23.04
CA SER A 250 -0.80 -7.23 23.44
C SER A 250 -0.28 -8.41 24.26
N PRO A 251 1.03 -8.71 24.19
CA PRO A 251 1.60 -9.88 24.85
C PRO A 251 1.67 -9.72 26.36
N ALA A 252 1.75 -8.47 26.84
CA ALA A 252 1.69 -8.15 28.26
C ALA A 252 0.29 -8.39 28.86
N SER A 253 -0.76 -8.58 28.04
CA SER A 253 -2.13 -8.82 28.50
C SER A 253 -2.46 -10.30 28.74
N SER A 254 -1.56 -11.25 28.46
CA SER A 254 -1.82 -12.69 28.63
C SER A 254 -1.54 -13.23 30.05
N THR A 255 -1.26 -12.37 31.04
CA THR A 255 -1.07 -12.79 32.44
C THR A 255 -2.32 -12.60 33.33
N GLN A 256 -3.48 -12.26 32.77
CA GLN A 256 -4.71 -12.34 33.54
C GLN A 256 -5.19 -13.80 33.64
N SER A 257 -4.95 -14.33 34.84
CA SER A 257 -5.52 -15.54 35.43
C SER A 257 -6.97 -15.78 35.01
N PRO A 258 -7.40 -17.02 34.74
CA PRO A 258 -8.80 -17.34 34.51
C PRO A 258 -9.59 -17.06 35.79
N SER A 259 -10.30 -15.93 35.83
CA SER A 259 -11.35 -15.74 36.82
C SER A 259 -12.45 -16.77 36.55
N THR A 260 -12.50 -17.76 37.42
CA THR A 260 -13.53 -18.78 37.53
C THR A 260 -14.91 -18.11 37.59
N ALA A 261 -15.59 -17.99 36.46
CA ALA A 261 -17.01 -17.70 36.44
C ALA A 261 -17.73 -19.01 36.77
N THR A 262 -18.09 -19.13 38.05
CA THR A 262 -18.94 -20.20 38.59
C THR A 262 -20.23 -20.28 37.81
N THR A 263 -20.40 -21.36 37.05
CA THR A 263 -21.67 -21.76 36.45
C THR A 263 -22.60 -22.23 37.56
N THR A 264 -23.42 -21.33 38.11
CA THR A 264 -24.53 -21.73 38.98
C THR A 264 -25.69 -22.15 38.08
N THR A 265 -25.74 -23.45 37.82
CA THR A 265 -26.91 -24.17 37.33
C THR A 265 -28.00 -24.09 38.39
N THR A 266 -29.14 -23.47 38.09
CA THR A 266 -30.39 -23.71 38.82
C THR A 266 -31.44 -24.06 37.79
N ALA A 267 -31.71 -25.37 37.70
CA ALA A 267 -32.86 -25.91 37.02
C ALA A 267 -34.06 -25.84 37.96
N THR A 268 -35.15 -25.22 37.53
CA THR A 268 -36.47 -25.41 38.15
C THR A 268 -37.54 -25.46 37.07
N THR A 269 -38.46 -26.38 37.29
CA THR A 269 -39.43 -27.03 36.40
C THR A 269 -40.84 -26.45 36.62
N THR A 270 -41.62 -26.27 35.52
CA THR A 270 -43.12 -26.19 35.44
C THR A 270 -43.77 -24.97 36.15
N GLU A 271 -44.81 -24.27 35.71
CA GLU A 271 -46.04 -24.58 34.96
C GLU A 271 -46.63 -23.29 34.35
N ALA A 272 -47.58 -23.45 33.42
CA ALA A 272 -48.38 -22.39 32.83
C ALA A 272 -49.36 -21.76 33.84
N THR A 273 -49.50 -20.43 33.85
CA THR A 273 -50.72 -19.77 34.33
C THR A 273 -50.91 -18.41 33.67
N THR A 274 -52.07 -18.26 33.04
CA THR A 274 -52.64 -17.03 32.46
C THR A 274 -52.93 -16.01 33.55
N THR A 275 -52.49 -14.76 33.39
CA THR A 275 -53.08 -13.61 34.11
C THR A 275 -52.95 -12.34 33.28
N VAL A 276 -54.08 -11.67 33.10
CA VAL A 276 -54.26 -10.37 32.43
C VAL A 276 -54.14 -9.27 33.49
N ALA A 277 -53.27 -8.26 33.28
CA ALA A 277 -53.42 -6.92 33.89
C ALA A 277 -52.51 -5.87 33.22
N THR A 278 -53.15 -5.00 32.43
CA THR A 278 -53.21 -3.53 32.56
C THR A 278 -51.94 -2.71 32.90
N THR A 279 -51.47 -1.99 31.88
CA THR A 279 -51.11 -0.56 31.83
C THR A 279 -50.08 0.03 32.81
N THR A 280 -48.92 0.43 32.27
CA THR A 280 -48.36 1.78 32.48
C THR A 280 -47.38 2.11 31.35
N ALA A 281 -47.69 3.16 30.59
CA ALA A 281 -46.84 3.69 29.52
C ALA A 281 -45.75 4.60 30.11
N PRO A 282 -44.47 4.49 29.69
CA PRO A 282 -43.51 5.55 29.87
C PRO A 282 -43.46 6.46 28.63
N ALA A 283 -43.26 7.74 28.91
CA ALA A 283 -43.48 8.89 28.04
C ALA A 283 -42.61 8.92 26.77
N THR A 284 -43.28 9.23 25.66
CA THR A 284 -42.71 9.65 24.38
C THR A 284 -41.93 10.96 24.56
N THR A 285 -40.61 10.90 24.45
CA THR A 285 -39.79 12.10 24.26
C THR A 285 -39.56 12.24 22.76
N ALA A 286 -40.26 13.18 22.12
CA ALA A 286 -40.08 13.46 20.71
C ALA A 286 -38.69 14.08 20.46
N PRO A 287 -37.86 13.54 19.56
CA PRO A 287 -36.60 14.20 19.18
C PRO A 287 -36.91 15.44 18.31
N THR A 288 -36.57 16.61 18.83
CA THR A 288 -36.84 17.96 18.27
C THR A 288 -35.92 18.34 17.10
N SER A 289 -35.40 17.39 16.33
CA SER A 289 -34.55 17.68 15.17
C SER A 289 -34.78 16.67 14.06
N CYS A 290 -35.06 17.14 12.84
CA CYS A 290 -35.25 16.25 11.68
C CYS A 290 -33.97 15.47 11.35
N ALA A 291 -34.14 14.26 10.84
CA ALA A 291 -33.06 13.40 10.36
C ALA A 291 -32.28 14.11 9.24
N SER A 292 -30.95 14.10 9.33
CA SER A 292 -30.06 14.63 8.29
C SER A 292 -30.18 13.83 6.98
N ALA A 293 -29.61 14.36 5.89
CA ALA A 293 -29.53 13.64 4.63
C ALA A 293 -28.99 12.22 4.84
N TRP A 294 -29.66 11.24 4.25
CA TRP A 294 -29.35 9.81 4.32
C TRP A 294 -29.46 9.15 5.70
N GLN A 295 -29.98 9.86 6.72
CA GLN A 295 -30.24 9.29 8.04
C GLN A 295 -31.60 8.58 8.11
N GLN A 296 -31.76 7.72 9.12
CA GLN A 296 -33.02 7.02 9.36
C GLN A 296 -34.10 8.00 9.83
N CYS A 297 -35.23 7.98 9.14
CA CYS A 297 -36.39 8.83 9.41
C CYS A 297 -37.66 8.02 9.69
N GLY A 298 -37.55 6.70 9.84
CA GLY A 298 -38.70 5.83 10.07
C GLY A 298 -38.31 4.36 10.09
N GLY A 299 -39.32 3.51 10.28
CA GLY A 299 -39.16 2.08 10.47
C GLY A 299 -39.88 1.59 11.72
N ARG A 300 -40.25 0.31 11.76
CA ARG A 300 -40.92 -0.31 12.89
C ARG A 300 -40.03 -0.22 14.14
N ASN A 301 -40.60 0.35 15.20
CA ASN A 301 -39.93 0.68 16.47
C ASN A 301 -38.83 1.77 16.39
N HIS A 302 -38.79 2.60 15.34
CA HIS A 302 -37.89 3.76 15.27
C HIS A 302 -38.30 4.82 16.28
N ALA A 303 -37.42 5.08 17.26
CA ALA A 303 -37.61 6.13 18.28
C ALA A 303 -37.01 7.49 17.88
N GLY A 304 -36.35 7.56 16.71
CA GLY A 304 -35.70 8.76 16.21
C GLY A 304 -36.65 9.70 15.47
N PRO A 305 -36.12 10.76 14.84
CA PRO A 305 -36.94 11.73 14.13
C PRO A 305 -37.63 11.10 12.92
N THR A 306 -38.87 11.51 12.68
CA THR A 306 -39.71 11.04 11.56
C THR A 306 -39.75 12.01 10.37
N CYS A 307 -39.18 13.20 10.55
CA CYS A 307 -38.99 14.21 9.50
C CYS A 307 -37.56 14.22 8.98
N CYS A 308 -37.36 14.73 7.77
CA CYS A 308 -36.05 14.92 7.15
C CYS A 308 -35.69 16.40 7.06
N VAL A 309 -34.39 16.71 7.01
CA VAL A 309 -33.88 18.05 6.68
C VAL A 309 -34.41 18.52 5.32
N GLU A 310 -34.42 19.83 5.10
CA GLU A 310 -34.96 20.45 3.88
C GLU A 310 -34.38 19.84 2.59
N GLY A 311 -35.21 19.73 1.54
CA GLY A 311 -34.86 19.10 0.27
C GLY A 311 -34.75 17.57 0.30
N HIS A 312 -35.07 16.94 1.45
CA HIS A 312 -35.08 15.49 1.62
C HIS A 312 -36.44 15.00 2.10
N ARG A 313 -36.79 13.78 1.71
CA ARG A 313 -38.02 13.13 2.16
C ARG A 313 -37.74 11.74 2.70
N CYS A 314 -38.58 11.31 3.62
CA CYS A 314 -38.46 10.01 4.23
C CYS A 314 -38.92 8.90 3.28
N VAL A 315 -38.02 8.00 2.90
CA VAL A 315 -38.27 6.92 1.96
C VAL A 315 -38.25 5.61 2.70
N VAL A 316 -39.37 4.89 2.67
CA VAL A 316 -39.42 3.52 3.23
C VAL A 316 -38.54 2.63 2.37
N ASP A 317 -37.51 2.03 2.98
CA ASP A 317 -36.67 1.02 2.33
C ASP A 317 -37.21 -0.37 2.65
N ASN A 318 -37.50 -0.61 3.93
CA ASN A 318 -38.14 -1.83 4.41
C ASN A 318 -38.96 -1.55 5.68
N GLU A 319 -39.62 -2.58 6.21
CA GLU A 319 -40.51 -2.46 7.38
C GLU A 319 -39.81 -1.84 8.61
N TRP A 320 -38.51 -2.06 8.77
CA TRP A 320 -37.73 -1.64 9.93
C TRP A 320 -36.90 -0.38 9.68
N TYR A 321 -36.86 0.12 8.44
CA TYR A 321 -35.97 1.20 8.05
C TYR A 321 -36.57 2.09 6.95
N SER A 322 -36.63 3.39 7.23
CA SER A 322 -36.89 4.45 6.25
C SER A 322 -35.76 5.48 6.30
N GLN A 323 -35.32 5.99 5.14
CA GLN A 323 -34.16 6.86 5.01
C GLN A 323 -34.49 8.20 4.35
N CYS A 324 -33.88 9.29 4.81
CA CYS A 324 -33.98 10.60 4.18
C CYS A 324 -33.21 10.64 2.86
N GLN A 325 -33.91 10.66 1.73
CA GLN A 325 -33.29 10.77 0.41
C GLN A 325 -33.59 12.13 -0.24
N PRO A 326 -32.69 12.65 -1.12
CA PRO A 326 -32.92 13.90 -1.84
C PRO A 326 -34.16 13.80 -2.73
N GLU A 327 -34.99 14.84 -2.77
CA GLU A 327 -36.17 14.86 -3.66
C GLU A 327 -35.82 14.68 -5.14
N ALA A 328 -34.61 15.09 -5.55
CA ALA A 328 -34.08 14.92 -6.90
C ALA A 328 -34.00 13.44 -7.35
N ALA A 329 -33.80 12.50 -6.42
CA ALA A 329 -33.76 11.06 -6.72
C ALA A 329 -35.12 10.53 -7.22
N PHE A 330 -36.21 11.24 -6.89
CA PHE A 330 -37.56 10.84 -7.25
C PHE A 330 -38.12 11.52 -8.49
N ALA A 331 -37.63 12.71 -8.82
CA ALA A 331 -37.93 13.33 -10.12
C ALA A 331 -37.47 12.43 -11.28
N GLN A 332 -36.36 11.72 -11.10
CA GLN A 332 -35.81 10.78 -12.09
C GLN A 332 -36.59 9.46 -12.16
N ALA A 333 -37.11 8.96 -11.02
CA ALA A 333 -37.92 7.75 -10.97
C ALA A 333 -39.34 7.96 -11.54
N ALA A 334 -39.93 9.14 -11.37
CA ALA A 334 -41.25 9.48 -11.93
C ALA A 334 -41.21 9.69 -13.46
N ALA A 335 -40.13 10.29 -13.99
CA ALA A 335 -39.95 10.47 -15.44
C ALA A 335 -39.87 9.13 -16.19
N LYS A 336 -39.25 8.11 -15.59
CA LYS A 336 -39.10 6.77 -16.19
C LYS A 336 -40.42 5.98 -16.30
N LYS A 337 -41.44 6.32 -15.49
CA LYS A 337 -42.78 5.68 -15.56
C LYS A 337 -43.69 6.26 -16.65
N ARG A 338 -43.36 7.39 -17.28
CA ARG A 338 -44.18 7.99 -18.35
C ARG A 338 -43.77 7.61 -19.78
N GLY A 339 -42.62 6.97 -19.98
CA GLY A 339 -42.13 6.56 -21.31
C GLY A 339 -42.62 5.20 -21.81
N GLY A 340 -43.59 4.57 -21.14
CA GLY A 340 -44.00 3.18 -21.39
C GLY A 340 -45.42 3.00 -21.91
N ARG A 341 -45.85 3.74 -22.94
CA ARG A 341 -47.08 3.42 -23.69
C ARG A 341 -46.73 3.02 -25.12
N ARG A 342 -46.50 1.72 -25.34
CA ARG A 342 -46.45 1.10 -26.66
C ARG A 342 -47.81 1.27 -27.33
N SER A 343 -47.92 2.14 -28.34
CA SER A 343 -49.04 2.10 -29.27
C SER A 343 -48.85 0.91 -30.20
N ARG A 344 -49.66 -0.13 -30.01
CA ARG A 344 -49.90 -1.16 -31.01
C ARG A 344 -50.76 -0.53 -32.09
N PHE A 345 -50.18 -0.17 -33.23
CA PHE A 345 -50.93 0.12 -34.44
C PHE A 345 -50.94 -1.14 -35.31
N LEU A 346 -52.12 -1.75 -35.41
CA LEU A 346 -52.45 -2.79 -36.38
C LEU A 346 -52.34 -2.20 -37.80
N GLY A 347 -51.83 -3.00 -38.74
CA GLY A 347 -51.66 -2.63 -40.16
C GLY A 347 -52.99 -2.35 -40.89
N PRO A 348 -52.93 -2.05 -42.19
CA PRO A 348 -53.21 -3.15 -43.14
C PRO A 348 -52.36 -3.14 -44.42
N SER A 349 -52.16 -4.35 -44.96
CA SER A 349 -51.81 -4.60 -46.36
C SER A 349 -52.81 -3.94 -47.32
N PHE A 350 -52.37 -3.39 -48.45
CA PHE A 350 -53.04 -3.57 -49.74
C PHE A 350 -52.17 -3.14 -50.95
N MET A 351 -52.13 -4.05 -51.93
CA MET A 351 -52.03 -3.87 -53.40
C MET A 351 -50.67 -3.73 -54.12
N GLN A 352 -50.40 -4.82 -54.87
CA GLN A 352 -49.69 -4.90 -56.15
C GLN A 352 -50.13 -3.79 -57.13
N SER A 353 -49.30 -3.30 -58.06
CA SER A 353 -49.20 -3.87 -59.41
C SER A 353 -48.18 -3.14 -60.30
N LYS A 354 -47.47 -3.94 -61.09
CA LYS A 354 -46.78 -3.73 -62.39
C LYS A 354 -46.95 -2.37 -63.12
N ALA A 355 -45.84 -1.85 -63.63
CA ALA A 355 -45.78 -1.22 -64.95
C ALA A 355 -44.44 -1.50 -65.64
N LYS A 356 -44.51 -1.72 -66.94
CA LYS A 356 -43.52 -2.28 -67.86
C LYS A 356 -43.31 -1.28 -69.00
N THR A 357 -42.06 -0.94 -69.33
CA THR A 357 -41.64 -0.34 -70.62
C THR A 357 -40.14 -0.67 -70.83
N ARG A 358 -39.81 -1.67 -71.66
CA ARG A 358 -39.25 -1.59 -73.04
C ARG A 358 -38.07 -0.60 -73.16
N SER A 359 -36.81 -1.05 -73.30
CA SER A 359 -36.13 -1.69 -74.45
C SER A 359 -35.41 -0.67 -75.34
N ALA A 360 -34.07 -0.69 -75.35
CA ALA A 360 -33.23 -0.41 -76.52
C ALA A 360 -31.83 -1.01 -76.30
N ALA A 361 -31.30 -1.62 -77.36
CA ALA A 361 -30.09 -2.43 -77.42
C ALA A 361 -28.93 -1.68 -78.09
N SER A 362 -27.76 -2.33 -78.06
CA SER A 362 -26.54 -2.07 -78.86
C SER A 362 -25.70 -0.87 -78.35
N THR A 363 -24.37 -0.88 -78.28
CA THR A 363 -23.31 -1.72 -78.90
C THR A 363 -22.01 -1.49 -78.11
N SER A 364 -21.12 -2.49 -78.10
CA SER A 364 -19.66 -2.42 -77.79
C SER A 364 -18.94 -1.24 -78.50
N PRO A 365 -17.64 -0.90 -78.23
CA PRO A 365 -16.60 -1.75 -77.63
C PRO A 365 -15.56 -1.08 -76.69
N THR A 366 -14.79 -1.96 -76.03
CA THR A 366 -13.37 -1.89 -75.64
C THR A 366 -12.60 -0.56 -75.76
N PHE A 367 -11.92 -0.16 -74.69
CA PHE A 367 -10.45 -0.26 -74.58
C PHE A 367 -10.00 0.08 -73.15
N GLU A 368 -9.37 -0.87 -72.45
CA GLU A 368 -8.38 -0.57 -71.42
C GLU A 368 -7.27 0.28 -72.06
N LYS A 369 -6.69 1.24 -71.32
CA LYS A 369 -5.34 1.10 -70.75
C LYS A 369 -4.68 2.47 -70.48
N TRP A 370 -3.91 2.47 -69.39
CA TRP A 370 -2.80 3.35 -68.98
C TRP A 370 -3.11 4.52 -68.05
N GLU A 371 -2.68 4.34 -66.79
CA GLU A 371 -1.74 5.19 -66.02
C GLU A 371 -2.12 6.69 -65.91
N LEU A 372 -2.38 7.23 -64.72
CA LEU A 372 -1.47 7.51 -63.61
C LEU A 372 -2.28 8.00 -62.39
#